data_AF-A0A6B1HUD7-F1
#
_entry.id   AF-A0A6B1HUD7-F1
#
_cell.length_a   1.000
_cell.length_b   1.000
_cell.length_c   1.000
_cell.angle_alpha   90.00
_cell.angle_beta   90.00
_cell.angle_gamma   90.00
#
_symmetry.space_group_name_H-M   'P 1'
#
loop_
_entity.id
_entity.type
_entity.pdbx_description
1 polymer ?
#
loop_
_entity_poly.entity_id
_entity_poly.type
_entity_poly.pdbx_seq_one_letter_code
_entity_poly.pdbx_strand_id
1 'polypeptide(L)'
;MASDMYVHCCGLFRTFLLSLVLAVPITSIASAHVGVTVPFVEVPDPASITIDGDDGDWAFFDPRLALDREGFFDRESDYVDAADFDFTIYTAWSPPPDNSWYCFARISDDTLKIENEDPLKWWQDDTLSITVDSDHSGGSIYGFTREELVNGQRYYARVLPLKHPRLPHGQAGFLDQHHDPFLEEFLWAMHKPHFDIAWTMRPPDAANGTLHVEYTFEWKAA
;
A
#
# COMPACT_ATOMS: atom_id res chain seq x y z
N MET A 1 -56.70 41.62 -15.38
CA MET A 1 -55.28 41.81 -15.78
C MET A 1 -54.29 41.82 -14.62
N ALA A 2 -54.67 42.18 -13.38
CA ALA A 2 -53.73 42.15 -12.24
C ALA A 2 -53.59 40.78 -11.54
N SER A 3 -54.55 39.85 -11.69
CA SER A 3 -54.51 38.55 -11.00
C SER A 3 -53.58 37.52 -11.65
N ASP A 4 -53.39 37.57 -12.97
CA ASP A 4 -52.56 36.60 -13.70
C ASP A 4 -51.05 36.82 -13.51
N MET A 5 -50.66 38.03 -13.16
CA MET A 5 -49.25 38.39 -12.95
C MET A 5 -48.68 37.85 -11.62
N TYR A 6 -49.55 37.67 -10.61
CA TYR A 6 -49.16 37.13 -9.30
C TYR A 6 -48.91 35.61 -9.33
N VAL A 7 -49.67 34.88 -10.14
CA VAL A 7 -49.58 33.41 -10.25
C VAL A 7 -48.29 33.00 -10.98
N HIS A 8 -47.91 33.74 -12.02
CA HIS A 8 -46.65 33.50 -12.73
C HIS A 8 -45.42 33.83 -11.88
N CYS A 9 -45.46 34.89 -11.07
CA CYS A 9 -44.33 35.27 -10.22
C CYS A 9 -44.10 34.27 -9.06
N CYS A 10 -45.19 33.74 -8.46
CA CYS A 10 -45.11 32.69 -7.44
C CYS A 10 -44.63 31.33 -7.98
N GLY A 11 -45.00 30.98 -9.22
CA GLY A 11 -44.55 29.74 -9.87
C GLY A 11 -43.04 29.74 -10.14
N LEU A 12 -42.53 30.84 -10.71
CA LEU A 12 -41.10 31.03 -11.00
C LEU A 12 -40.23 31.00 -9.74
N PHE A 13 -40.69 31.63 -8.65
CA PHE A 13 -39.97 31.65 -7.37
C PHE A 13 -39.91 30.26 -6.71
N ARG A 14 -40.97 29.44 -6.85
CA ARG A 14 -41.01 28.06 -6.35
C ARG A 14 -40.08 27.13 -7.13
N THR A 15 -40.03 27.22 -8.46
CA THR A 15 -39.10 26.43 -9.28
C THR A 15 -37.65 26.85 -9.04
N PHE A 16 -37.38 28.14 -8.84
CA PHE A 16 -36.02 28.64 -8.60
C PHE A 16 -35.46 28.17 -7.24
N LEU A 17 -36.30 28.17 -6.19
CA LEU A 17 -35.93 27.63 -4.87
C LEU A 17 -35.75 26.10 -4.89
N LEU A 18 -36.57 25.37 -5.66
CA LEU A 18 -36.40 23.92 -5.81
C LEU A 18 -35.10 23.56 -6.54
N SER A 19 -34.71 24.32 -7.58
CA SER A 19 -33.43 24.14 -8.26
C SER A 19 -32.23 24.52 -7.41
N LEU A 20 -32.36 25.52 -6.52
CA LEU A 20 -31.29 25.90 -5.60
C LEU A 20 -31.08 24.86 -4.49
N VAL A 21 -32.13 24.18 -4.04
CA VAL A 21 -32.05 23.08 -3.06
C VAL A 21 -31.54 21.78 -3.71
N LEU A 22 -31.83 21.54 -4.99
CA LEU A 22 -31.32 20.37 -5.73
C LEU A 22 -29.86 20.52 -6.20
N ALA A 23 -29.36 21.76 -6.33
CA ALA A 23 -27.98 22.03 -6.75
C ALA A 23 -26.96 22.00 -5.60
N VAL A 24 -27.39 21.80 -4.35
CA VAL A 24 -26.55 21.93 -3.14
C VAL A 24 -26.31 20.61 -2.36
N PRO A 25 -26.43 19.39 -2.94
CA PRO A 25 -25.78 18.26 -2.30
C PRO A 25 -25.02 17.37 -3.30
N ILE A 26 -24.01 17.89 -4.00
CA ILE A 26 -23.00 17.01 -4.67
C ILE A 26 -21.57 17.58 -4.57
N THR A 27 -21.32 18.50 -3.65
CA THR A 27 -19.96 18.75 -3.18
C THR A 27 -19.86 18.29 -1.74
N SER A 28 -20.10 16.99 -1.52
CA SER A 28 -19.30 16.33 -0.50
C SER A 28 -17.86 16.45 -1.01
N ILE A 29 -17.18 17.49 -0.56
CA ILE A 29 -15.73 17.45 -0.50
C ILE A 29 -15.48 16.31 0.49
N ALA A 30 -15.34 15.09 -0.03
CA ALA A 30 -14.74 14.02 0.71
C ALA A 30 -13.34 14.52 1.03
N SER A 31 -13.19 15.16 2.19
CA SER A 31 -11.89 15.51 2.75
C SER A 31 -11.32 14.22 3.30
N ALA A 32 -10.91 13.36 2.37
CA ALA A 32 -10.37 12.03 2.56
C ALA A 32 -8.90 12.08 3.04
N HIS A 33 -8.21 13.19 2.76
CA HIS A 33 -6.79 13.30 3.05
C HIS A 33 -6.55 14.11 4.33
N VAL A 34 -6.29 13.41 5.43
CA VAL A 34 -5.46 13.96 6.52
C VAL A 34 -4.08 13.33 6.33
N GLY A 35 -3.11 14.12 5.85
CA GLY A 35 -1.71 13.66 5.74
C GLY A 35 -1.04 13.97 4.39
N VAL A 36 0.00 13.20 4.09
CA VAL A 36 0.83 13.31 2.87
C VAL A 36 0.12 12.67 1.69
N THR A 37 0.11 13.34 0.54
CA THR A 37 -0.37 12.76 -0.72
C THR A 37 0.82 12.33 -1.56
N VAL A 38 0.85 11.06 -1.95
CA VAL A 38 1.89 10.48 -2.82
C VAL A 38 1.24 10.13 -4.16
N PRO A 39 1.67 10.72 -5.28
CA PRO A 39 1.13 10.36 -6.59
C PRO A 39 1.60 8.96 -6.99
N PHE A 40 0.70 8.15 -7.55
CA PHE A 40 1.07 6.88 -8.16
C PHE A 40 1.42 7.15 -9.63
N VAL A 41 2.63 6.77 -10.03
CA VAL A 41 3.08 6.94 -11.42
C VAL A 41 2.39 5.90 -12.28
N GLU A 42 1.88 6.29 -13.45
CA GLU A 42 1.29 5.32 -14.37
C GLU A 42 2.38 4.46 -15.02
N VAL A 43 2.23 3.14 -14.97
CA VAL A 43 3.13 2.19 -15.66
C VAL A 43 2.86 2.27 -17.18
N PRO A 44 3.85 2.67 -18.01
CA PRO A 44 3.61 2.89 -19.44
C PRO A 44 3.25 1.61 -20.21
N ASP A 45 3.90 0.49 -19.87
CA ASP A 45 3.66 -0.82 -20.46
C ASP A 45 3.77 -1.89 -19.35
N PRO A 46 2.66 -2.40 -18.82
CA PRO A 46 2.70 -3.43 -17.78
C PRO A 46 3.40 -4.73 -18.21
N ALA A 47 3.47 -5.00 -19.52
CA ALA A 47 4.17 -6.17 -20.03
C ALA A 47 5.70 -6.02 -20.00
N SER A 48 6.21 -4.80 -19.79
CA SER A 48 7.65 -4.54 -19.65
C SER A 48 8.14 -4.67 -18.20
N ILE A 49 7.24 -4.80 -17.22
CA ILE A 49 7.60 -5.00 -15.81
C ILE A 49 7.68 -6.48 -15.50
N THR A 50 8.79 -6.91 -14.91
CA THR A 50 9.05 -8.28 -14.46
C THR A 50 9.27 -8.26 -12.96
N ILE A 51 8.39 -8.94 -12.21
CA ILE A 51 8.54 -9.06 -10.76
C ILE A 51 9.69 -10.02 -10.44
N ASP A 52 10.90 -9.48 -10.29
CA ASP A 52 12.13 -10.21 -10.00
C ASP A 52 12.95 -9.64 -8.83
N GLY A 53 12.51 -8.52 -8.26
CA GLY A 53 13.13 -7.89 -7.10
C GLY A 53 14.20 -6.87 -7.48
N ASP A 54 14.44 -6.60 -8.76
CA ASP A 54 15.36 -5.57 -9.25
C ASP A 54 14.57 -4.34 -9.73
N ASP A 55 15.20 -3.15 -9.75
CA ASP A 55 14.56 -1.93 -10.28
C ASP A 55 14.95 -1.62 -11.73
N GLY A 56 15.59 -2.56 -12.45
CA GLY A 56 16.12 -2.34 -13.79
C GLY A 56 15.08 -1.94 -14.85
N ASP A 57 13.81 -2.31 -14.66
CA ASP A 57 12.68 -1.94 -15.53
C ASP A 57 11.87 -0.73 -15.02
N TRP A 58 12.25 -0.15 -13.88
CA TRP A 58 11.65 1.05 -13.28
C TRP A 58 12.20 2.37 -13.87
N ALA A 59 12.93 2.31 -14.99
CA ALA A 59 13.56 3.50 -15.60
C ALA A 59 12.57 4.61 -16.03
N PHE A 60 11.27 4.31 -16.10
CA PHE A 60 10.21 5.30 -16.35
C PHE A 60 9.86 6.13 -15.11
N PHE A 61 10.19 5.65 -13.91
CA PHE A 61 9.86 6.28 -12.65
C PHE A 61 10.70 7.54 -12.43
N ASP A 62 10.07 8.67 -12.08
CA ASP A 62 10.78 9.90 -11.74
C ASP A 62 11.34 9.76 -10.32
N PRO A 63 12.67 9.73 -10.10
CA PRO A 63 13.24 9.52 -8.77
C PRO A 63 12.83 10.58 -7.75
N ARG A 64 12.37 11.76 -8.18
CA ARG A 64 11.86 12.81 -7.29
C ARG A 64 10.51 12.50 -6.65
N LEU A 65 9.81 11.48 -7.17
CA LEU A 65 8.56 10.97 -6.62
C LEU A 65 8.78 9.76 -5.70
N ALA A 66 10.03 9.36 -5.52
CA ALA A 66 10.38 8.28 -4.61
C ALA A 66 10.05 8.65 -3.17
N LEU A 67 9.67 7.63 -2.41
CA LEU A 67 9.48 7.72 -0.98
C LEU A 67 10.78 7.28 -0.31
N ASP A 68 11.49 8.25 0.25
CA ASP A 68 12.78 8.03 0.90
C ASP A 68 12.68 8.36 2.40
N ARG A 69 13.69 7.93 3.16
CA ARG A 69 13.80 8.14 4.63
C ARG A 69 13.45 9.55 5.10
N GLU A 70 13.84 10.60 4.36
CA GLU A 70 13.58 12.00 4.72
C GLU A 70 12.08 12.35 4.78
N GLY A 71 11.21 11.60 4.09
CA GLY A 71 9.76 11.77 4.10
C GLY A 71 9.06 11.06 5.26
N PHE A 72 9.78 10.35 6.11
CA PHE A 72 9.25 9.50 7.18
C PHE A 72 9.77 9.96 8.54
N PHE A 73 9.12 9.46 9.60
CA PHE A 73 9.57 9.63 10.97
C PHE A 73 9.85 8.25 11.56
N ASP A 74 10.87 8.15 12.40
CA ASP A 74 11.06 7.01 13.28
C ASP A 74 10.20 7.23 14.54
N ARG A 75 9.55 6.17 14.98
CA ARG A 75 8.70 6.17 16.17
C ARG A 75 9.50 6.16 17.47
N GLU A 76 10.69 5.56 17.46
CA GLU A 76 11.53 5.34 18.65
C GLU A 76 12.73 6.29 18.71
N SER A 77 13.13 6.90 17.59
CA SER A 77 14.19 7.91 17.52
C SER A 77 13.74 9.15 16.73
N ASP A 78 14.23 10.32 17.13
CA ASP A 78 14.04 11.56 16.38
C ASP A 78 14.99 11.65 15.16
N TYR A 79 15.97 10.76 15.05
CA TYR A 79 16.96 10.71 13.98
C TYR A 79 17.49 9.29 13.76
N VAL A 80 17.56 8.90 12.49
CA VAL A 80 18.19 7.66 12.02
C VAL A 80 19.24 8.04 10.97
N ASP A 81 20.47 7.61 11.19
CA ASP A 81 21.57 7.85 10.23
C ASP A 81 21.34 7.00 8.98
N ALA A 82 21.59 7.55 7.79
CA ALA A 82 21.46 6.78 6.55
C ALA A 82 22.47 5.62 6.46
N ALA A 83 23.56 5.66 7.23
CA ALA A 83 24.48 4.54 7.36
C ALA A 83 23.96 3.42 8.29
N ASP A 84 22.99 3.74 9.14
CA ASP A 84 22.31 2.81 10.05
C ASP A 84 21.14 2.15 9.33
N PHE A 85 20.25 2.97 8.75
CA PHE A 85 19.10 2.49 8.01
C PHE A 85 18.70 3.52 6.95
N ASP A 86 18.51 3.05 5.71
CA ASP A 86 18.05 3.87 4.60
C ASP A 86 17.13 3.08 3.67
N PHE A 87 16.22 3.77 3.00
CA PHE A 87 15.33 3.13 2.05
C PHE A 87 14.84 4.07 0.97
N THR A 88 14.43 3.45 -0.13
CA THR A 88 13.76 4.08 -1.27
C THR A 88 12.61 3.20 -1.71
N ILE A 89 11.43 3.79 -1.91
CA ILE A 89 10.23 3.08 -2.37
C ILE A 89 9.65 3.79 -3.61
N TYR A 90 9.35 3.00 -4.64
CA TYR A 90 8.64 3.42 -5.85
C TYR A 90 7.23 2.82 -5.84
N THR A 91 6.21 3.63 -6.15
CA THR A 91 4.81 3.17 -6.22
C THR A 91 4.18 3.59 -7.55
N ALA A 92 3.64 2.61 -8.27
CA ALA A 92 3.09 2.81 -9.60
C ALA A 92 1.78 2.06 -9.79
N TRP A 93 0.99 2.46 -10.79
CA TRP A 93 -0.31 1.87 -11.08
C TRP A 93 -0.48 1.67 -12.59
N SER A 94 -1.14 0.59 -12.99
CA SER A 94 -1.57 0.37 -14.37
C SER A 94 -3.10 0.42 -14.50
N PRO A 95 -3.65 1.08 -15.53
CA PRO A 95 -5.08 1.02 -15.79
C PRO A 95 -5.49 -0.37 -16.35
N PRO A 96 -6.80 -0.66 -16.44
CA PRO A 96 -7.30 -1.84 -17.14
C PRO A 96 -6.74 -1.95 -18.58
N PRO A 97 -6.43 -3.18 -19.07
CA PRO A 97 -6.87 -4.46 -18.53
C PRO A 97 -5.98 -5.04 -17.43
N ASP A 98 -4.80 -4.47 -17.18
CA ASP A 98 -3.88 -4.98 -16.16
C ASP A 98 -4.34 -4.62 -14.73
N ASN A 99 -4.82 -3.38 -14.54
CA ASN A 99 -5.46 -2.91 -13.29
C ASN A 99 -4.70 -3.34 -12.03
N SER A 100 -3.41 -3.02 -11.97
CA SER A 100 -2.52 -3.52 -10.93
C SER A 100 -1.71 -2.40 -10.30
N TRP A 101 -1.51 -2.52 -9.00
CA TRP A 101 -0.59 -1.73 -8.21
C TRP A 101 0.78 -2.40 -8.20
N TYR A 102 1.81 -1.63 -8.51
CA TYR A 102 3.21 -2.04 -8.54
C TYR A 102 3.98 -1.29 -7.47
N CYS A 103 4.91 -1.98 -6.83
CA CYS A 103 5.80 -1.33 -5.89
C CYS A 103 7.18 -1.98 -5.92
N PHE A 104 8.19 -1.15 -5.76
CA PHE A 104 9.57 -1.56 -5.54
C PHE A 104 10.08 -0.87 -4.27
N ALA A 105 10.79 -1.60 -3.42
CA ALA A 105 11.44 -1.08 -2.23
C ALA A 105 12.88 -1.57 -2.20
N ARG A 106 13.82 -0.65 -1.98
CA ARG A 106 15.23 -0.95 -1.66
C ARG A 106 15.48 -0.48 -0.24
N ILE A 107 16.09 -1.34 0.57
CA ILE A 107 16.42 -1.06 1.96
C ILE A 107 17.91 -1.40 2.17
N SER A 108 18.62 -0.51 2.85
CA SER A 108 19.97 -0.72 3.38
C SER A 108 19.90 -0.67 4.90
N ASP A 109 20.51 -1.64 5.55
CA ASP A 109 20.50 -1.78 7.01
C ASP A 109 21.90 -2.14 7.51
N ASP A 110 22.32 -1.57 8.63
CA ASP A 110 23.62 -1.85 9.23
C ASP A 110 23.70 -3.27 9.79
N THR A 111 22.57 -3.88 10.16
CA THR A 111 22.52 -5.19 10.82
C THR A 111 21.21 -5.90 10.52
N LEU A 112 21.28 -7.01 9.79
CA LEU A 112 20.11 -7.84 9.56
C LEU A 112 19.63 -8.52 10.85
N LYS A 113 18.40 -8.26 11.26
CA LYS A 113 17.73 -8.91 12.39
C LYS A 113 16.60 -9.83 11.93
N ILE A 114 16.82 -11.14 12.06
CA ILE A 114 15.80 -12.17 11.79
C ILE A 114 15.90 -13.23 12.90
N GLU A 115 15.06 -13.10 13.94
CA GLU A 115 15.14 -13.96 15.13
C GLU A 115 13.86 -14.76 15.38
N ASN A 116 12.75 -14.43 14.72
CA ASN A 116 11.44 -15.01 15.01
C ASN A 116 11.01 -16.05 13.98
N GLU A 117 10.98 -17.32 14.38
CA GLU A 117 10.39 -18.42 13.61
C GLU A 117 8.84 -18.40 13.58
N ASP A 118 8.22 -17.55 14.39
CA ASP A 118 6.77 -17.32 14.36
C ASP A 118 6.44 -16.27 13.30
N PRO A 119 5.71 -16.61 12.22
CA PRO A 119 5.31 -15.64 11.21
C PRO A 119 4.49 -14.47 11.80
N LEU A 120 3.75 -14.68 12.90
CA LEU A 120 2.93 -13.64 13.55
C LEU A 120 3.74 -12.61 14.35
N LYS A 121 5.04 -12.84 14.55
CA LYS A 121 5.96 -11.90 15.19
C LYS A 121 6.85 -11.17 14.19
N TRP A 122 6.35 -10.99 12.96
CA TRP A 122 7.08 -10.34 11.87
C TRP A 122 7.60 -8.96 12.23
N TRP A 123 6.85 -8.19 13.01
CA TRP A 123 7.20 -6.85 13.48
C TRP A 123 8.44 -6.78 14.39
N GLN A 124 8.96 -7.91 14.87
CA GLN A 124 10.18 -7.96 15.69
C GLN A 124 11.46 -8.19 14.87
N ASP A 125 11.30 -8.61 13.61
CA ASP A 125 12.34 -8.89 12.64
C ASP A 125 12.36 -7.78 11.58
N ASP A 126 13.42 -7.73 10.77
CA ASP A 126 13.50 -6.85 9.62
C ASP A 126 12.48 -7.25 8.56
N THR A 127 11.56 -6.33 8.33
CA THR A 127 10.37 -6.57 7.53
C THR A 127 9.89 -5.26 6.94
N LEU A 128 9.37 -5.32 5.72
CA LEU A 128 8.54 -4.26 5.17
C LEU A 128 7.08 -4.56 5.50
N SER A 129 6.28 -3.58 5.88
CA SER A 129 4.83 -3.75 6.07
C SER A 129 4.07 -2.61 5.41
N ILE A 130 3.02 -2.95 4.67
CA ILE A 130 2.17 -2.00 3.94
C ILE A 130 0.73 -2.36 4.16
N THR A 131 -0.09 -1.35 4.40
CA THR A 131 -1.54 -1.53 4.56
C THR A 131 -2.24 -0.69 3.51
N VAL A 132 -3.19 -1.31 2.80
CA VAL A 132 -3.95 -0.67 1.74
C VAL A 132 -5.43 -0.68 2.12
N ASP A 133 -6.02 0.52 2.20
CA ASP A 133 -7.46 0.74 2.20
C ASP A 133 -7.84 1.19 0.78
N SER A 134 -8.26 0.22 -0.04
CA SER A 134 -8.45 0.43 -1.48
C SER A 134 -9.75 1.17 -1.80
N ASP A 135 -10.79 1.01 -0.96
CA ASP A 135 -12.08 1.67 -1.17
C ASP A 135 -12.17 3.00 -0.43
N HIS A 136 -11.15 3.34 0.36
CA HIS A 136 -11.05 4.56 1.13
C HIS A 136 -12.24 4.74 2.08
N SER A 137 -12.86 3.64 2.50
CA SER A 137 -13.99 3.66 3.43
C SER A 137 -13.54 4.03 4.85
N GLY A 138 -12.25 3.87 5.14
CA GLY A 138 -11.65 4.14 6.43
C GLY A 138 -12.03 3.09 7.49
N GLY A 139 -11.82 3.45 8.76
CA GLY A 139 -12.08 2.55 9.88
C GLY A 139 -10.79 1.96 10.48
N SER A 140 -10.96 1.01 11.39
CA SER A 140 -9.84 0.36 12.05
C SER A 140 -9.19 -0.68 11.13
N ILE A 141 -7.87 -0.64 11.02
CA ILE A 141 -7.04 -1.49 10.15
C ILE A 141 -6.04 -2.33 10.95
N TYR A 142 -6.27 -2.55 12.25
CA TYR A 142 -5.32 -3.31 13.07
C TYR A 142 -5.39 -4.82 12.81
N GLY A 143 -6.45 -5.33 12.20
CA GLY A 143 -6.62 -6.75 11.89
C GLY A 143 -6.93 -7.60 13.14
N PHE A 144 -7.47 -6.98 14.19
CA PHE A 144 -7.95 -7.67 15.39
C PHE A 144 -9.36 -8.25 15.24
N THR A 145 -10.13 -7.81 14.25
CA THR A 145 -11.41 -8.43 13.90
C THR A 145 -11.50 -8.67 12.40
N ARG A 146 -12.47 -9.50 11.97
CA ARG A 146 -12.70 -9.76 10.54
C ARG A 146 -13.02 -8.47 9.79
N GLU A 147 -13.80 -7.59 10.40
CA GLU A 147 -14.14 -6.29 9.82
C GLU A 147 -12.90 -5.43 9.59
N GLU A 148 -11.95 -5.43 10.52
CA GLU A 148 -10.70 -4.69 10.37
C GLU A 148 -9.80 -5.22 9.25
N LEU A 149 -9.85 -6.53 8.97
CA LEU A 149 -9.14 -7.13 7.83
C LEU A 149 -9.74 -6.74 6.47
N VAL A 150 -11.03 -6.38 6.46
CA VAL A 150 -11.71 -5.90 5.25
C VAL A 150 -11.45 -4.42 5.02
N ASN A 151 -11.39 -3.62 6.08
CA ASN A 151 -11.11 -2.18 5.99
C ASN A 151 -9.71 -1.87 5.45
N GLY A 152 -8.73 -2.75 5.70
CA GLY A 152 -7.38 -2.58 5.20
C GLY A 152 -6.66 -3.91 5.02
N GLN A 153 -6.21 -4.18 3.79
CA GLN A 153 -5.38 -5.34 3.50
C GLN A 153 -3.95 -5.05 3.94
N ARG A 154 -3.42 -5.88 4.83
CA ARG A 154 -2.10 -5.71 5.45
C ARG A 154 -1.13 -6.71 4.88
N TYR A 155 -0.18 -6.23 4.09
CA TYR A 155 0.88 -7.03 3.52
C TYR A 155 2.17 -6.80 4.30
N TYR A 156 2.93 -7.84 4.58
CA TYR A 156 4.32 -7.67 5.01
C TYR A 156 5.24 -8.55 4.19
N ALA A 157 6.49 -8.10 4.02
CA ALA A 157 7.53 -8.80 3.29
C ALA A 157 8.74 -9.03 4.20
N ARG A 158 9.15 -10.30 4.34
CA ARG A 158 10.40 -10.69 5.04
C ARG A 158 11.45 -11.09 4.01
N VAL A 159 12.67 -10.61 4.21
CA VAL A 159 13.78 -10.87 3.28
C VAL A 159 14.30 -12.31 3.36
N LEU A 160 14.19 -12.93 4.54
CA LEU A 160 14.43 -14.37 4.73
C LEU A 160 13.09 -15.04 5.09
N PRO A 161 12.24 -15.38 4.10
CA PRO A 161 10.95 -15.96 4.38
C PRO A 161 11.08 -17.33 5.04
N LEU A 162 10.24 -17.56 6.04
CA LEU A 162 10.15 -18.83 6.73
C LEU A 162 9.55 -19.90 5.80
N LYS A 163 9.76 -21.19 6.10
CA LYS A 163 8.93 -22.23 5.49
C LYS A 163 7.69 -22.40 6.35
N HIS A 164 6.56 -21.85 5.92
CA HIS A 164 5.33 -21.91 6.69
C HIS A 164 4.12 -22.23 5.78
N PRO A 165 3.12 -23.02 6.21
CA PRO A 165 1.93 -23.29 5.40
C PRO A 165 1.13 -22.04 4.96
N ARG A 166 1.25 -20.95 5.72
CA ARG A 166 0.67 -19.62 5.39
C ARG A 166 1.50 -18.79 4.42
N LEU A 167 2.65 -19.31 4.01
CA LEU A 167 3.49 -18.80 2.94
C LEU A 167 3.31 -19.71 1.73
N PRO A 168 2.26 -19.49 0.92
CA PRO A 168 2.19 -20.19 -0.35
C PRO A 168 3.51 -19.92 -1.09
N HIS A 169 4.21 -21.01 -1.42
CA HIS A 169 5.45 -21.01 -2.20
C HIS A 169 6.71 -20.41 -1.54
N GLY A 170 6.71 -20.14 -0.23
CA GLY A 170 7.89 -19.61 0.47
C GLY A 170 8.32 -18.22 -0.01
N GLN A 171 7.35 -17.42 -0.45
CA GLN A 171 7.57 -16.05 -0.92
C GLN A 171 7.84 -15.08 0.24
N ALA A 172 8.47 -13.94 -0.06
CA ALA A 172 8.70 -12.89 0.92
C ALA A 172 7.39 -12.30 1.49
N GLY A 173 6.30 -12.28 0.72
CA GLY A 173 5.07 -11.55 1.01
C GLY A 173 3.99 -12.37 1.73
N PHE A 174 3.31 -11.74 2.68
CA PHE A 174 2.30 -12.35 3.55
C PHE A 174 1.12 -11.41 3.78
N LEU A 175 -0.08 -11.97 3.96
CA LEU A 175 -1.22 -11.24 4.52
C LEU A 175 -1.24 -11.36 6.05
N ASP A 176 -1.18 -10.25 6.77
CA ASP A 176 -1.28 -10.25 8.25
C ASP A 176 -2.73 -10.35 8.71
N GLN A 177 -3.03 -11.40 9.46
CA GLN A 177 -4.36 -11.70 10.00
C GLN A 177 -4.32 -11.80 11.53
N HIS A 178 -3.72 -10.80 12.18
CA HIS A 178 -3.29 -10.74 13.57
C HIS A 178 -4.12 -11.53 14.62
N HIS A 179 -5.47 -11.51 14.55
CA HIS A 179 -6.34 -12.16 15.53
C HIS A 179 -7.00 -13.47 15.10
N ASP A 180 -7.19 -13.70 13.80
CA ASP A 180 -7.63 -15.00 13.29
C ASP A 180 -6.61 -15.55 12.31
N PRO A 181 -5.47 -16.04 12.83
CA PRO A 181 -4.40 -16.53 11.98
C PRO A 181 -4.81 -17.82 11.24
N PHE A 182 -5.99 -18.39 11.49
CA PHE A 182 -6.53 -19.55 10.78
C PHE A 182 -7.51 -19.15 9.68
N LEU A 183 -7.66 -17.86 9.38
CA LEU A 183 -8.56 -17.37 8.35
C LEU A 183 -7.97 -17.57 6.94
N GLU A 184 -8.02 -18.82 6.47
CA GLU A 184 -7.52 -19.19 5.13
C GLU A 184 -8.33 -18.58 3.98
N GLU A 185 -9.50 -18.01 4.27
CA GLU A 185 -10.43 -17.43 3.29
C GLU A 185 -9.83 -16.33 2.43
N PHE A 186 -8.81 -15.61 2.91
CA PHE A 186 -8.18 -14.52 2.14
C PHE A 186 -6.85 -14.92 1.49
N LEU A 187 -6.38 -16.16 1.69
CA LEU A 187 -5.09 -16.59 1.11
C LEU A 187 -5.09 -16.59 -0.41
N TRP A 188 -6.25 -16.69 -1.06
CA TRP A 188 -6.35 -16.61 -2.52
C TRP A 188 -5.82 -15.29 -3.08
N ALA A 189 -5.89 -14.20 -2.31
CA ALA A 189 -5.37 -12.88 -2.73
C ALA A 189 -3.84 -12.89 -2.86
N MET A 190 -3.15 -13.81 -2.17
CA MET A 190 -1.69 -13.97 -2.23
C MET A 190 -1.22 -14.87 -3.39
N HIS A 191 -2.15 -15.37 -4.21
CA HIS A 191 -1.82 -16.26 -5.33
C HIS A 191 -1.84 -15.50 -6.66
N LYS A 192 -1.00 -15.93 -7.61
CA LYS A 192 -1.10 -15.45 -9.00
C LYS A 192 -2.51 -15.75 -9.57
N PRO A 193 -3.12 -14.82 -10.33
CA PRO A 193 -2.53 -13.57 -10.82
C PRO A 193 -2.71 -12.35 -9.90
N HIS A 194 -3.32 -12.50 -8.73
CA HIS A 194 -3.69 -11.39 -7.84
C HIS A 194 -2.49 -10.77 -7.12
N PHE A 195 -1.51 -11.59 -6.76
CA PHE A 195 -0.29 -11.11 -6.12
C PHE A 195 0.93 -11.86 -6.66
N ASP A 196 2.00 -11.11 -6.88
CA ASP A 196 3.31 -11.63 -7.23
C ASP A 196 4.36 -10.82 -6.47
N ILE A 197 5.36 -11.47 -5.91
CA ILE A 197 6.44 -10.81 -5.17
C ILE A 197 7.77 -11.51 -5.42
N ALA A 198 8.80 -10.70 -5.57
CA ALA A 198 10.18 -11.12 -5.63
C ALA A 198 11.04 -10.22 -4.74
N TRP A 199 12.24 -10.68 -4.42
CA TRP A 199 13.15 -9.98 -3.52
C TRP A 199 14.59 -10.39 -3.82
N THR A 200 15.52 -9.50 -3.51
CA THR A 200 16.95 -9.80 -3.53
C THR A 200 17.58 -9.51 -2.18
N MET A 201 18.75 -10.10 -1.93
CA MET A 201 19.51 -9.91 -0.70
C MET A 201 20.99 -9.83 -1.04
N ARG A 202 21.69 -8.88 -0.42
CA ARG A 202 23.14 -8.69 -0.53
C ARG A 202 23.75 -8.51 0.87
N PRO A 203 24.79 -9.28 1.22
CA PRO A 203 25.31 -10.42 0.47
C PRO A 203 24.28 -11.57 0.39
N PRO A 204 24.31 -12.42 -0.65
CA PRO A 204 23.28 -13.45 -0.87
C PRO A 204 23.21 -14.54 0.22
N ASP A 205 24.25 -14.65 1.04
CA ASP A 205 24.35 -15.56 2.19
C ASP A 205 24.12 -14.84 3.54
N ALA A 206 23.59 -13.61 3.52
CA ALA A 206 23.23 -12.89 4.73
C ALA A 206 22.26 -13.71 5.61
N ALA A 207 22.56 -13.71 6.89
CA ALA A 207 21.78 -14.33 7.96
C ALA A 207 21.67 -13.37 9.16
N ASN A 208 20.90 -13.74 10.19
CA ASN A 208 20.76 -12.94 11.41
C ASN A 208 22.12 -12.47 11.95
N GLY A 209 22.24 -11.18 12.22
CA GLY A 209 23.45 -10.48 12.67
C GLY A 209 24.47 -10.16 11.56
N THR A 210 24.13 -10.39 10.28
CA THR A 210 25.00 -9.95 9.17
C THR A 210 25.01 -8.44 9.11
N LEU A 211 26.20 -7.86 8.99
CA LEU A 211 26.38 -6.41 8.92
C LEU A 211 26.30 -5.90 7.49
N HIS A 212 25.82 -4.67 7.33
CA HIS A 212 25.76 -3.91 6.07
C HIS A 212 25.04 -4.68 4.97
N VAL A 213 23.76 -4.95 5.18
CA VAL A 213 22.91 -5.66 4.22
C VAL A 213 22.16 -4.68 3.34
N GLU A 214 21.91 -5.10 2.10
CA GLU A 214 20.95 -4.46 1.20
C GLU A 214 19.96 -5.52 0.75
N TYR A 215 18.68 -5.19 0.81
CA TYR A 215 17.63 -6.05 0.28
C TYR A 215 16.55 -5.26 -0.43
N THR A 216 15.91 -5.93 -1.37
CA THR A 216 14.87 -5.33 -2.20
C THR A 216 13.61 -6.16 -2.14
N PHE A 217 12.46 -5.51 -2.31
CA PHE A 217 11.19 -6.17 -2.54
C PHE A 217 10.55 -5.54 -3.76
N GLU A 218 9.98 -6.37 -4.62
CA GLU A 218 9.18 -5.92 -5.74
C GLU A 218 7.91 -6.74 -5.78
N TRP A 219 6.75 -6.09 -5.90
CA TRP A 219 5.49 -6.81 -6.03
C TRP A 219 4.49 -6.13 -6.97
N LYS A 220 3.56 -6.97 -7.39
CA LYS A 220 2.35 -6.62 -8.14
C LYS A 220 1.14 -7.11 -7.36
N ALA A 221 0.11 -6.25 -7.22
CA ALA A 221 -1.15 -6.57 -6.57
C ALA A 221 -2.34 -6.07 -7.42
N ALA A 222 -3.38 -6.89 -7.59
CA ALA A 222 -4.56 -6.60 -8.42
C ALA A 222 -5.89 -6.74 -7.66
#